data_AF-A0A661RP79-F1
#
_entry.id   AF-A0A661RP79-F1
#
_cell.length_a   1.000
_cell.length_b   1.000
_cell.length_c   1.000
_cell.angle_alpha   90.00
_cell.angle_beta   90.00
_cell.angle_gamma   90.00
#
_symmetry.space_group_name_H-M   'P 1'
#
loop_
_entity.id
_entity.type
_entity.pdbx_description
1 polymer ?
#
loop_
_entity_poly.entity_id
_entity_poly.type
_entity_poly.pdbx_seq_one_letter_code
_entity_poly.pdbx_strand_id
1 'polypeptide(L)' 'MYAIEFRTKIKDGIIEIPKTYRDKIKNNVKVIVLTEEKKVSINMIDRLLSSPIKAEKFTPLSRREIYERY' A
#
# COMPACT_ATOMS: atom_id res chain seq x y z
N MET A 1 -12.36 5.01 31.33
CA MET A 1 -12.00 5.54 29.99
C MET A 1 -12.76 4.74 28.95
N TYR A 2 -13.31 5.39 27.92
CA TYR A 2 -13.97 4.73 26.80
C TYR A 2 -13.40 5.24 25.48
N ALA A 3 -13.43 4.42 24.44
CA ALA A 3 -12.92 4.77 23.12
C ALA A 3 -14.09 5.10 22.18
N ILE A 4 -13.90 6.10 21.32
CA ILE A 4 -14.80 6.40 20.20
C ILE A 4 -14.01 6.16 18.92
N GLU A 5 -14.45 5.21 18.11
CA GLU A 5 -13.87 4.95 16.79
C GLU A 5 -14.73 5.61 15.71
N PHE A 6 -14.09 6.32 14.79
CA PHE A 6 -14.73 6.90 13.62
C PHE A 6 -13.74 6.98 12.46
N ARG A 7 -14.26 6.92 11.23
CA ARG A 7 -13.49 7.14 10.01
C ARG A 7 -13.75 8.56 9.52
N THR A 8 -12.68 9.31 9.28
CA THR A 8 -12.75 10.67 8.71
C THR A 8 -11.65 10.86 7.66
N LYS A 9 -11.74 11.95 6.90
CA LYS A 9 -10.68 12.37 5.99
C LYS A 9 -9.73 13.32 6.71
N ILE A 10 -8.45 13.21 6.40
CA ILE A 10 -7.46 14.21 6.80
C ILE A 10 -7.51 15.33 5.76
N LYS A 11 -7.65 16.58 6.21
CA LYS A 11 -7.54 17.78 5.36
C LYS A 11 -6.41 18.64 5.91
N ASP A 12 -5.42 18.94 5.08
CA ASP A 12 -4.27 19.78 5.46
C ASP A 12 -3.57 19.32 6.75
N GLY A 13 -3.47 18.00 6.96
CA GLY A 13 -2.89 17.41 8.16
C GLY A 13 -3.79 17.42 9.40
N ILE A 14 -5.02 17.93 9.30
CA ILE A 14 -5.99 18.04 10.40
C ILE A 14 -7.01 16.90 10.31
N ILE A 15 -7.18 16.18 11.42
CA ILE A 15 -8.26 15.20 11.61
C ILE A 15 -9.48 15.95 12.16
N GLU A 16 -10.51 16.13 11.33
CA GLU A 16 -11.76 16.76 11.77
C GLU A 16 -12.62 15.77 12.56
N ILE A 17 -12.92 16.10 13.82
CA ILE A 17 -13.86 15.34 14.65
C ILE A 17 -15.29 15.55 14.12
N PRO A 18 -16.01 14.48 13.74
CA PRO A 18 -17.40 14.58 13.29
C PRO A 18 -18.30 15.22 14.35
N LYS A 19 -19.28 16.01 13.90
CA LYS A 19 -20.17 16.79 14.77
C LYS A 19 -20.82 15.94 15.87
N THR A 20 -21.21 14.71 15.54
CA THR A 20 -21.85 13.72 16.44
C THR A 20 -21.04 13.37 17.68
N TYR A 21 -19.72 13.60 17.67
CA TYR A 21 -18.83 13.25 18.78
C TYR A 21 -18.29 14.47 19.52
N ARG A 22 -18.51 15.70 19.02
CA ARG A 22 -17.92 16.91 19.62
C ARG A 22 -18.35 17.10 21.07
N ASP A 23 -19.62 16.87 21.38
CA ASP A 23 -20.16 17.04 22.74
C ASP A 23 -19.69 15.93 23.72
N LYS A 24 -19.19 14.82 23.17
CA LYS A 24 -18.69 13.67 23.95
C LYS A 24 -17.21 13.78 24.29
N ILE A 25 -16.49 14.69 23.62
CA ILE A 25 -15.05 14.87 23.75
C ILE A 25 -14.77 16.09 24.63
N LYS A 26 -14.06 15.87 25.74
CA LYS A 26 -13.60 16.91 26.68
C LYS A 26 -12.12 17.26 26.42
N ASN A 27 -11.55 18.12 27.26
CA ASN A 27 -10.26 18.79 27.04
C ASN A 27 -9.06 17.86 26.72
N ASN A 28 -8.98 16.65 27.30
CA ASN A 28 -7.84 15.75 27.09
C ASN A 28 -8.26 14.48 26.36
N VAL A 29 -7.56 14.16 25.27
CA VAL A 29 -7.79 12.96 24.45
C VAL A 29 -6.50 12.21 24.16
N LYS A 30 -6.61 10.89 24.05
CA LYS A 30 -5.57 10.02 23.47
C LYS A 30 -5.99 9.70 22.04
N VAL A 31 -5.14 10.00 21.07
CA VAL A 31 -5.40 9.75 19.65
C VAL A 31 -4.61 8.52 19.19
N ILE A 32 -5.27 7.62 18.45
CA ILE A 32 -4.64 6.48 17.77
C ILE A 32 -4.99 6.61 16.29
N VAL A 33 -3.97 6.72 15.44
CA VAL A 33 -4.14 6.81 13.97
C VAL A 33 -3.76 5.47 13.37
N LEU A 34 -4.72 4.79 12.78
CA LEU A 34 -4.49 3.59 11.99
C LEU A 34 -4.48 3.98 10.52
N THR A 35 -3.36 3.71 9.84
CA THR A 35 -3.20 3.96 8.41
C THR A 35 -3.39 2.66 7.65
N GLU A 36 -4.05 2.70 6.50
CA GLU A 36 -4.03 1.56 5.59
C GLU A 36 -2.59 1.32 5.13
N GLU A 37 -2.14 0.06 5.15
CA GLU A 37 -0.91 -0.29 4.46
C GLU A 37 -1.07 0.11 3.00
N LYS A 38 -0.07 0.83 2.47
CA LYS A 38 -0.03 1.04 1.02
C LYS A 38 -0.11 -0.35 0.39
N LYS A 39 -1.19 -0.62 -0.35
CA LYS A 39 -1.19 -1.74 -1.29
C LYS A 39 0.01 -1.50 -2.18
N VAL A 40 1.06 -2.29 -1.99
CA VAL A 40 2.18 -2.32 -2.93
C VAL A 40 1.53 -2.69 -4.25
N SER A 41 1.44 -1.72 -5.16
CA SER A 41 0.96 -1.99 -6.49
C SER A 41 1.95 -2.96 -7.09
N ILE A 42 1.58 -4.25 -7.13
CA ILE A 42 2.37 -5.31 -7.76
C ILE A 42 2.59 -4.84 -9.20
N ASN A 43 3.82 -4.46 -9.51
CA ASN A 43 4.13 -3.94 -10.84
C ASN A 43 4.25 -5.13 -11.81
N MET A 44 4.35 -4.83 -13.11
CA MET A 44 4.44 -5.88 -14.12
C MET A 44 5.68 -6.77 -13.92
N ILE A 45 6.79 -6.22 -13.41
CA ILE A 45 8.02 -6.97 -13.12
C ILE A 45 7.77 -7.97 -11.99
N ASP A 46 7.16 -7.54 -10.89
CA ASP A 46 6.82 -8.41 -9.74
C ASP A 46 5.90 -9.57 -10.19
N ARG A 47 4.96 -9.28 -11.09
CA ARG A 47 4.05 -10.27 -11.65
C ARG A 47 4.79 -11.29 -12.52
N LEU A 48 5.74 -10.85 -13.36
CA LEU A 48 6.53 -11.75 -14.22
C LEU A 48 7.54 -12.57 -13.43
N LEU A 49 8.08 -12.05 -12.31
CA LEU A 49 8.97 -12.78 -11.42
C LEU A 49 8.24 -13.92 -10.69
N SER A 50 7.02 -13.65 -10.22
CA SER A 50 6.18 -14.64 -9.52
C SER A 50 5.50 -15.64 -10.47
N SER A 51 5.11 -15.20 -11.67
CA SER A 51 4.49 -16.03 -12.69
C SER A 51 5.04 -15.69 -14.07
N PRO A 52 6.17 -16.31 -14.45
CA PRO A 52 6.78 -16.08 -15.76
C PRO A 52 5.84 -16.52 -16.89
N ILE A 53 5.83 -15.75 -17.98
CA ILE A 53 5.12 -16.15 -19.20
C ILE A 53 5.85 -17.35 -19.80
N LYS A 54 5.14 -18.46 -19.94
CA LYS A 54 5.63 -19.66 -20.63
C LYS A 54 5.42 -19.48 -22.14
N ALA A 55 6.43 -18.96 -22.82
CA ALA A 55 6.42 -18.89 -24.27
C ALA A 55 6.89 -20.23 -24.85
N GLU A 56 6.03 -20.91 -25.62
CA GLU A 56 6.24 -22.28 -26.13
C GLU A 56 7.54 -22.45 -26.93
N LYS A 57 8.04 -21.38 -27.55
CA LYS A 57 9.23 -21.38 -28.40
C LYS A 57 10.38 -20.54 -27.83
N PHE A 58 10.35 -20.26 -26.53
CA PHE A 58 11.42 -19.51 -25.88
C PHE A 58 12.48 -20.46 -25.35
N THR A 59 13.63 -20.46 -26.01
CA THR A 59 14.85 -21.10 -25.52
C THR A 59 15.82 -20.00 -25.13
N PRO A 60 16.13 -19.82 -23.83
CA PRO A 60 17.10 -18.83 -23.39
C PRO A 60 18.45 -19.12 -24.05
N LEU A 61 19.12 -18.08 -24.54
CA LEU A 61 20.51 -18.20 -24.97
C LEU A 61 21.37 -18.55 -23.76
N SER A 62 22.35 -19.41 -23.97
CA SER A 62 23.43 -19.62 -23.04
C SER A 62 24.24 -18.35 -22.87
N ARG A 63 24.93 -18.25 -21.74
CA ARG A 63 25.79 -17.11 -21.43
C ARG A 63 26.87 -16.89 -22.51
N ARG A 64 27.40 -17.96 -23.11
CA ARG A 64 28.38 -17.89 -24.20
C ARG A 64 27.78 -17.27 -25.46
N GLU A 65 26.58 -17.71 -25.85
CA GLU A 65 25.86 -17.19 -27.03
C GLU A 65 25.49 -15.70 -26.89
N ILE A 66 25.29 -15.21 -25.67
CA ILE A 66 25.06 -13.78 -25.43
C ILE A 66 26.34 -12.97 -25.67
N TYR A 67 27.48 -13.45 -25.15
CA TYR A 67 28.76 -12.76 -25.33
C TYR A 67 29.30 -12.82 -26.76
N GLU A 68 28.96 -13.84 -27.55
CA GLU A 68 29.37 -13.91 -28.97
C GLU A 68 28.57 -12.99 -29.90
N ARG A 69 27.46 -12.38 -29.42
CA ARG A 69 26.67 -11.40 -30.18
C ARG A 69 27.14 -9.96 -30.02
N TYR A 70 28.07 -9.70 -29.10
CA TYR A 70 28.66 -8.38 -28.81
C TYR A 70 30.16 -8.44 -29.01
#